data_AF-A0A7C8AKE4-F1
#
_entry.id   AF-A0A7C8AKE4-F1
#
_cell.length_a   1.000
_cell.length_b   1.000
_cell.length_c   1.000
_cell.angle_alpha   90.00
_cell.angle_beta   90.00
_cell.angle_gamma   90.00
#
_symmetry.space_group_name_H-M   'P 1'
#
loop_
_entity.id
_entity.type
_entity.pdbx_description
1 polymer ?
#
loop_
_entity_poly.entity_id
_entity_poly.type
_entity_poly.pdbx_seq_one_letter_code
_entity_poly.pdbx_strand_id
1 'polypeptide(L)'
;MSAPEECTEEQAHRVSALSHFADGRLTDAAEAWHRQPRTPAYPVELVMVAEAVAETGDDQAETLIEQLRAYLPMDADAVQGRLHWRRGEAEAAVGALERAFMQHRADPWASSGVMKRALEVAQEIALADSALARRLADALSAPFVVYAMENQRRQAALDVALRVDREYAGPFVEVFEPHVPWNHAFLWNRYDCYMALDHPLYALAKRQLIEFLRHKPAKFEIPAEAAEGVGAERSGDATSKDATTAEDPSTSGAGVEPTQE
;
A
#
# COMPACT_ATOMS: atom_id res chain seq x y z
N MET A 1 31.39 37.59 -3.58
CA MET A 1 30.58 36.37 -3.37
C MET A 1 29.65 36.27 -4.55
N SER A 2 29.73 35.20 -5.34
CA SER A 2 28.71 34.93 -6.36
C SER A 2 27.39 34.57 -5.68
N ALA A 3 26.27 34.82 -6.35
CA ALA A 3 25.00 34.19 -5.96
C ALA A 3 25.12 32.66 -6.09
N PRO A 4 24.33 31.86 -5.35
CA PRO A 4 24.16 30.45 -5.67
C PRO A 4 23.63 30.32 -7.10
N GLU A 5 24.11 29.33 -7.84
CA GLU A 5 23.61 29.05 -9.20
C GLU A 5 22.13 28.63 -9.12
N GLU A 6 21.30 29.23 -9.98
CA GLU A 6 19.88 28.91 -10.04
C GLU A 6 19.67 27.51 -10.61
N CYS A 7 18.77 26.75 -10.00
CA CYS A 7 18.45 25.38 -10.39
C CYS A 7 17.94 25.34 -11.83
N THR A 8 18.60 24.58 -12.72
CA THR A 8 18.15 24.47 -14.12
C THR A 8 16.82 23.71 -14.21
N GLU A 9 16.06 23.93 -15.29
CA GLU A 9 14.76 23.27 -15.49
C GLU A 9 14.85 21.74 -15.40
N GLU A 10 15.89 21.14 -15.98
CA GLU A 10 16.15 19.71 -15.83
C GLU A 10 16.47 19.29 -14.37
N GLN A 11 17.21 20.12 -13.63
CA GLN A 11 17.52 19.85 -12.22
C GLN A 11 16.22 19.94 -11.39
N ALA A 12 15.34 20.90 -11.68
CA ALA A 12 14.04 21.02 -11.05
C ALA A 12 13.14 19.79 -11.34
N HIS A 13 13.13 19.29 -12.58
CA HIS A 13 12.42 18.05 -12.93
C HIS A 13 12.98 16.82 -12.18
N ARG A 14 14.30 16.68 -12.06
CA ARG A 14 14.92 15.58 -11.28
C ARG A 14 14.62 15.68 -9.77
N VAL A 15 14.63 16.90 -9.20
CA VAL A 15 14.24 17.14 -7.79
C VAL A 15 12.75 16.85 -7.57
N SER A 16 11.89 17.23 -8.51
CA SER A 16 10.46 16.87 -8.50
C SER A 16 10.28 15.36 -8.51
N ALA A 17 10.90 14.62 -9.44
CA ALA A 17 10.81 13.16 -9.51
C ALA A 17 11.25 12.48 -8.20
N LEU A 18 12.37 12.90 -7.61
CA LEU A 18 12.85 12.40 -6.31
C LEU A 18 11.86 12.69 -5.17
N SER A 19 11.21 13.86 -5.17
CA SER A 19 10.17 14.23 -4.21
C SER A 19 8.95 13.32 -4.34
N HIS A 20 8.43 13.14 -5.56
CA HIS A 20 7.30 12.24 -5.83
C HIS A 20 7.62 10.79 -5.45
N PHE A 21 8.84 10.30 -5.71
CA PHE A 21 9.27 8.96 -5.34
C PHE A 21 9.38 8.75 -3.82
N ALA A 22 9.85 9.75 -3.08
CA ALA A 22 9.88 9.74 -1.62
C ALA A 22 8.47 9.73 -1.01
N ASP A 23 7.52 10.46 -1.60
CA ASP A 23 6.09 10.41 -1.25
C ASP A 23 5.42 9.07 -1.62
N GLY A 24 6.08 8.24 -2.44
CA GLY A 24 5.51 7.01 -3.01
C GLY A 24 4.58 7.22 -4.21
N ARG A 25 4.53 8.43 -4.77
CA ARG A 25 3.76 8.80 -5.96
C ARG A 25 4.52 8.40 -7.22
N LEU A 26 4.62 7.09 -7.46
CA LEU A 26 5.43 6.50 -8.52
C LEU A 26 5.07 7.00 -9.93
N THR A 27 3.78 7.14 -10.25
CA THR A 27 3.33 7.67 -11.56
C THR A 27 3.76 9.12 -11.77
N ASP A 28 3.58 9.99 -10.77
CA ASP A 28 4.06 11.38 -10.83
C ASP A 28 5.59 11.43 -11.00
N ALA A 29 6.33 10.52 -10.33
CA ALA A 29 7.78 10.43 -10.43
C ALA A 29 8.24 10.02 -11.83
N ALA A 30 7.53 9.08 -12.47
CA ALA A 30 7.75 8.72 -13.86
C ALA A 30 7.50 9.90 -14.80
N GLU A 31 6.38 10.61 -14.66
CA GLU A 31 6.06 11.76 -15.50
C GLU A 31 7.09 12.88 -15.34
N ALA A 32 7.45 13.23 -14.09
CA ALA A 32 8.45 14.24 -13.79
C ALA A 32 9.85 13.88 -14.34
N TRP A 33 10.25 12.61 -14.31
CA TRP A 33 11.53 12.18 -14.86
C TRP A 33 11.58 12.25 -16.41
N HIS A 34 10.48 11.96 -17.09
CA HIS A 34 10.42 11.99 -18.57
C HIS A 34 10.40 13.40 -19.17
N ARG A 35 10.21 14.46 -18.36
CA ARG A 35 10.33 15.85 -18.81
C ARG A 35 11.79 16.30 -19.04
N GLN A 36 12.78 15.41 -18.91
CA GLN A 36 14.19 15.67 -19.21
C GLN A 36 14.85 14.46 -19.90
N PRO A 37 15.89 14.65 -20.75
CA PRO A 37 16.40 13.60 -21.64
C PRO A 37 17.46 12.66 -21.03
N ARG A 38 17.78 12.81 -19.74
CA ARG A 38 18.88 12.09 -19.10
C ARG A 38 18.43 10.72 -18.57
N THR A 39 19.23 9.69 -18.82
CA THR A 39 19.12 8.40 -18.12
C THR A 39 19.56 8.50 -16.65
N PRO A 40 19.07 7.62 -15.76
CA PRO A 40 19.60 7.54 -14.40
C PRO A 40 21.08 7.15 -14.41
N ALA A 41 21.91 7.86 -13.64
CA ALA A 41 23.37 7.65 -13.60
C ALA A 41 23.89 7.13 -12.25
N TYR A 42 23.06 7.15 -11.21
CA TYR A 42 23.42 6.73 -9.86
C TYR A 42 22.41 5.70 -9.32
N PRO A 43 22.79 4.77 -8.42
CA PRO A 43 21.89 3.72 -7.94
C PRO A 43 20.54 4.22 -7.38
N VAL A 44 20.51 5.38 -6.72
CA VAL A 44 19.26 5.99 -6.22
C VAL A 44 18.36 6.51 -7.35
N GLU A 45 18.95 7.13 -8.39
CA GLU A 45 18.20 7.50 -9.61
C GLU A 45 17.69 6.24 -10.32
N LEU A 46 18.51 5.18 -10.38
CA LEU A 46 18.17 3.93 -11.05
C LEU A 46 17.03 3.18 -10.35
N VAL A 47 17.07 3.03 -9.03
CA VAL A 47 15.95 2.48 -8.22
C VAL A 47 14.67 3.28 -8.46
N MET A 48 14.76 4.61 -8.36
CA MET A 48 13.61 5.49 -8.55
C MET A 48 12.95 5.30 -9.92
N VAL A 49 13.74 5.39 -10.99
CA VAL A 49 13.20 5.35 -12.36
C VAL A 49 12.75 3.92 -12.70
N ALA A 50 13.48 2.88 -12.27
CA ALA A 50 13.04 1.50 -12.46
C ALA A 50 11.68 1.23 -11.81
N GLU A 51 11.46 1.63 -10.55
CA GLU A 51 10.17 1.40 -9.88
C GLU A 51 9.05 2.29 -10.44
N ALA A 52 9.35 3.55 -10.77
CA ALA A 52 8.37 4.48 -11.34
C ALA A 52 7.88 4.03 -12.73
N VAL A 53 8.78 3.55 -13.58
CA VAL A 53 8.47 3.02 -14.93
C VAL A 53 7.82 1.64 -14.85
N ALA A 54 8.13 0.85 -13.82
CA ALA A 54 7.43 -0.40 -13.53
C ALA A 54 5.97 -0.18 -13.07
N GLU A 55 5.68 0.91 -12.35
CA GLU A 55 4.30 1.26 -11.96
C GLU A 55 3.40 1.52 -13.19
N THR A 56 3.97 2.10 -14.26
CA THR A 56 3.25 2.36 -15.52
C THR A 56 3.22 1.14 -16.47
N GLY A 57 3.82 0.01 -16.10
CA GLY A 57 3.81 -1.23 -16.90
C GLY A 57 4.73 -1.26 -18.14
N ASP A 58 5.57 -0.23 -18.32
CA ASP A 58 6.30 0.09 -19.56
C ASP A 58 7.42 -0.93 -19.90
N ASP A 59 7.76 -1.08 -21.18
CA ASP A 59 8.86 -1.94 -21.68
C ASP A 59 10.23 -1.53 -21.09
N GLN A 60 10.47 -0.22 -20.94
CA GLN A 60 11.74 0.34 -20.49
C GLN A 60 12.11 -0.10 -19.07
N ALA A 61 11.14 -0.47 -18.25
CA ALA A 61 11.37 -0.99 -16.91
C ALA A 61 12.29 -2.22 -16.93
N GLU A 62 12.19 -3.12 -17.91
CA GLU A 62 13.00 -4.35 -17.97
C GLU A 62 14.50 -4.05 -18.10
N THR A 63 14.84 -3.06 -18.93
CA THR A 63 16.23 -2.62 -19.13
C THR A 63 16.78 -1.95 -17.87
N LEU A 64 15.94 -1.22 -17.13
CA LEU A 64 16.31 -0.57 -15.87
C LEU A 64 16.43 -1.57 -14.70
N ILE A 65 15.54 -2.57 -14.66
CA ILE A 65 15.57 -3.69 -13.70
C ILE A 65 16.85 -4.49 -13.84
N GLU A 66 17.30 -4.80 -15.06
CA GLU A 66 18.52 -5.59 -15.25
C GLU A 66 19.79 -4.77 -14.95
N GLN A 67 19.80 -3.47 -15.26
CA GLN A 67 20.84 -2.56 -14.75
C GLN A 67 20.85 -2.49 -13.21
N LEU A 68 19.67 -2.45 -12.58
CA LEU A 68 19.52 -2.43 -11.13
C LEU A 68 20.01 -3.73 -10.49
N ARG A 69 19.78 -4.89 -11.14
CA ARG A 69 20.18 -6.22 -10.65
C ARG A 69 21.68 -6.35 -10.41
N ALA A 70 22.50 -5.59 -11.15
CA ALA A 70 23.95 -5.55 -10.96
C ALA A 70 24.41 -4.88 -9.65
N TYR A 71 23.54 -4.12 -8.97
CA TYR A 71 23.86 -3.38 -7.74
C TYR A 71 22.95 -3.76 -6.56
N LEU A 72 21.66 -3.98 -6.81
CA LEU A 72 20.61 -4.24 -5.81
C LEU A 72 19.66 -5.33 -6.34
N PRO A 73 20.08 -6.61 -6.40
CA PRO A 73 19.32 -7.70 -7.03
C PRO A 73 17.96 -7.97 -6.38
N MET A 74 17.85 -7.74 -5.07
CA MET A 74 16.62 -7.83 -4.30
C MET A 74 15.61 -6.74 -4.67
N ASP A 75 16.05 -5.48 -4.76
CA ASP A 75 15.21 -4.37 -5.21
C ASP A 75 14.79 -4.59 -6.68
N ALA A 76 15.68 -5.13 -7.53
CA ALA A 76 15.36 -5.48 -8.91
C ALA A 76 14.24 -6.55 -9.02
N ASP A 77 14.28 -7.62 -8.21
CA ASP A 77 13.19 -8.59 -8.16
C ASP A 77 11.88 -8.02 -7.58
N ALA A 78 11.97 -7.09 -6.62
CA ALA A 78 10.80 -6.39 -6.07
C ALA A 78 10.12 -5.48 -7.12
N VAL A 79 10.93 -4.72 -7.86
CA VAL A 79 10.47 -3.87 -8.98
C VAL A 79 9.94 -4.71 -10.15
N GLN A 80 10.56 -5.86 -10.43
CA GLN A 80 10.05 -6.83 -11.41
C GLN A 80 8.67 -7.38 -11.00
N GLY A 81 8.44 -7.61 -9.69
CA GLY A 81 7.13 -7.97 -9.15
C GLY A 81 6.05 -6.92 -9.44
N ARG A 82 6.39 -5.62 -9.28
CA ARG A 82 5.51 -4.51 -9.66
C ARG A 82 5.21 -4.49 -11.15
N LEU A 83 6.23 -4.60 -12.00
CA LEU A 83 6.08 -4.57 -13.46
C LEU A 83 5.14 -5.66 -13.97
N HIS A 84 5.40 -6.91 -13.59
CA HIS A 84 4.55 -8.04 -13.96
C HIS A 84 3.11 -7.84 -13.47
N TRP A 85 2.91 -7.38 -12.24
CA TRP A 85 1.57 -7.14 -11.71
C TRP A 85 0.81 -6.05 -12.47
N ARG A 86 1.47 -4.93 -12.81
CA ARG A 86 0.88 -3.83 -13.59
C ARG A 86 0.56 -4.22 -15.04
N ARG A 87 1.20 -5.26 -15.58
CA ARG A 87 0.83 -5.91 -16.86
C ARG A 87 -0.23 -7.01 -16.74
N GLY A 88 -0.66 -7.36 -15.52
CA GLY A 88 -1.60 -8.47 -15.26
C GLY A 88 -0.97 -9.87 -15.23
N GLU A 89 0.36 -9.95 -15.24
CA GLU A 89 1.16 -11.19 -15.28
C GLU A 89 1.31 -11.79 -13.87
N ALA A 90 0.19 -12.03 -13.18
CA ALA A 90 0.13 -12.29 -11.73
C ALA A 90 1.05 -13.42 -11.23
N GLU A 91 1.15 -14.53 -11.97
CA GLU A 91 2.07 -15.64 -11.65
C GLU A 91 3.55 -15.22 -11.69
N ALA A 92 3.94 -14.41 -12.68
CA ALA A 92 5.30 -13.89 -12.78
C ALA A 92 5.59 -12.84 -11.69
N ALA A 93 4.57 -12.05 -11.32
CA ALA A 93 4.64 -11.10 -10.20
C ALA A 93 4.90 -11.81 -8.86
N VAL A 94 4.13 -12.87 -8.54
CA VAL A 94 4.35 -13.69 -7.35
C VAL A 94 5.74 -14.33 -7.39
N GLY A 95 6.14 -14.93 -8.51
CA GLY A 95 7.45 -15.54 -8.67
C GLY A 95 8.63 -14.56 -8.50
N ALA A 96 8.44 -13.27 -8.75
CA ALA A 96 9.44 -12.23 -8.50
C ALA A 96 9.44 -11.76 -7.04
N LEU A 97 8.26 -11.53 -6.44
CA LEU A 97 8.12 -11.17 -5.03
C LEU A 97 8.64 -12.30 -4.10
N GLU A 98 8.39 -13.57 -4.43
CA GLU A 98 8.95 -14.73 -3.72
C GLU A 98 10.49 -14.66 -3.66
N ARG A 99 11.16 -14.26 -4.75
CA ARG A 99 12.63 -14.08 -4.78
C ARG A 99 13.09 -12.87 -3.97
N ALA A 100 12.39 -11.74 -4.05
CA ALA A 100 12.72 -10.54 -3.28
C ALA A 100 12.60 -10.80 -1.77
N PHE A 101 11.47 -11.36 -1.32
CA PHE A 101 11.24 -11.73 0.07
C PHE A 101 12.19 -12.83 0.56
N MET A 102 12.64 -13.75 -0.31
CA MET A 102 13.67 -14.73 0.04
C MET A 102 15.05 -14.07 0.21
N GLN A 103 15.46 -13.16 -0.68
CA GLN A 103 16.74 -12.44 -0.58
C GLN A 103 16.79 -11.55 0.67
N HIS A 104 15.69 -10.92 1.06
CA HIS A 104 15.63 -10.07 2.26
C HIS A 104 15.78 -10.87 3.58
N ARG A 105 15.74 -12.21 3.55
CA ARG A 105 16.12 -13.08 4.68
C ARG A 105 17.63 -13.21 4.87
N ALA A 106 18.43 -12.71 3.93
CA ALA A 106 19.90 -12.73 3.96
C ALA A 106 20.52 -11.32 3.87
N ASP A 107 19.94 -10.41 3.08
CA ASP A 107 20.50 -9.06 2.84
C ASP A 107 19.73 -7.95 3.58
N PRO A 108 20.38 -7.19 4.49
CA PRO A 108 19.75 -6.11 5.25
C PRO A 108 19.69 -4.77 4.49
N TRP A 109 20.31 -4.64 3.31
CA TRP A 109 20.51 -3.35 2.62
C TRP A 109 19.42 -2.97 1.61
N ALA A 110 18.26 -3.64 1.66
CA ALA A 110 17.13 -3.35 0.77
C ALA A 110 16.64 -1.90 0.87
N SER A 111 16.14 -1.34 -0.24
CA SER A 111 15.42 -0.07 -0.17
C SER A 111 14.10 -0.25 0.56
N SER A 112 13.99 0.28 1.78
CA SER A 112 12.80 0.14 2.62
C SER A 112 11.53 0.75 2.00
N GLY A 113 11.68 1.73 1.10
CA GLY A 113 10.58 2.26 0.28
C GLY A 113 10.09 1.24 -0.75
N VAL A 114 11.01 0.65 -1.53
CA VAL A 114 10.71 -0.40 -2.52
C VAL A 114 10.08 -1.61 -1.82
N MET A 115 10.70 -2.10 -0.74
CA MET A 115 10.20 -3.28 -0.02
C MET A 115 8.86 -3.04 0.67
N LYS A 116 8.57 -1.82 1.17
CA LYS A 116 7.23 -1.46 1.65
C LYS A 116 6.21 -1.59 0.52
N ARG A 117 6.51 -1.01 -0.65
CA ARG A 117 5.61 -1.03 -1.80
C ARG A 117 5.51 -2.42 -2.46
N ALA A 118 6.48 -3.31 -2.23
CA ALA A 118 6.42 -4.73 -2.62
C ALA A 118 5.49 -5.55 -1.69
N LEU A 119 5.48 -5.27 -0.38
CA LEU A 119 4.50 -5.82 0.56
C LEU A 119 3.07 -5.33 0.24
N GLU A 120 2.92 -4.13 -0.33
CA GLU A 120 1.65 -3.57 -0.78
C GLU A 120 1.17 -4.28 -2.06
N VAL A 121 2.04 -4.48 -3.06
CA VAL A 121 1.72 -5.28 -4.26
C VAL A 121 1.36 -6.74 -3.92
N ALA A 122 2.00 -7.35 -2.91
CA ALA A 122 1.61 -8.68 -2.43
C ALA A 122 0.16 -8.71 -1.88
N GLN A 123 -0.30 -7.64 -1.23
CA GLN A 123 -1.69 -7.51 -0.77
C GLN A 123 -2.66 -7.24 -1.93
N GLU A 124 -2.25 -6.48 -2.96
CA GLU A 124 -3.04 -6.28 -4.19
C GLU A 124 -3.28 -7.62 -4.91
N ILE A 125 -2.24 -8.43 -5.11
CA ILE A 125 -2.34 -9.75 -5.75
C ILE A 125 -3.23 -10.68 -4.92
N ALA A 126 -3.02 -10.73 -3.60
CA ALA A 126 -3.79 -11.59 -2.71
C ALA A 126 -5.28 -11.20 -2.60
N LEU A 127 -5.62 -9.93 -2.84
CA LEU A 127 -7.00 -9.46 -2.94
C LEU A 127 -7.67 -9.94 -4.24
N ALA A 128 -6.91 -10.11 -5.32
CA ALA A 128 -7.41 -10.55 -6.62
C ALA A 128 -7.48 -12.08 -6.77
N ASP A 129 -6.52 -12.82 -6.19
CA ASP A 129 -6.43 -14.28 -6.29
C ASP A 129 -6.02 -14.93 -4.95
N SER A 130 -6.90 -15.78 -4.41
CA SER A 130 -6.70 -16.47 -3.12
C SER A 130 -5.78 -17.70 -3.19
N ALA A 131 -5.55 -18.27 -4.38
CA ALA A 131 -4.56 -19.32 -4.57
C ALA A 131 -3.14 -18.73 -4.58
N LEU A 132 -2.96 -17.57 -5.22
CA LEU A 132 -1.72 -16.79 -5.15
C LEU A 132 -1.47 -16.22 -3.75
N ALA A 133 -2.53 -15.85 -3.02
CA ALA A 133 -2.41 -15.38 -1.63
C ALA A 133 -1.67 -16.37 -0.71
N ARG A 134 -1.92 -17.69 -0.81
CA ARG A 134 -1.22 -18.67 0.03
C ARG A 134 0.29 -18.66 -0.21
N ARG A 135 0.72 -18.64 -1.48
CA ARG A 135 2.16 -18.55 -1.83
C ARG A 135 2.82 -17.30 -1.28
N LEU A 136 2.15 -16.15 -1.38
CA LEU A 136 2.65 -14.89 -0.83
C LEU A 136 2.70 -14.90 0.71
N ALA A 137 1.72 -15.50 1.39
CA ALA A 137 1.75 -15.67 2.85
C ALA A 137 2.88 -16.63 3.29
N ASP A 138 3.07 -17.76 2.60
CA ASP A 138 4.19 -18.68 2.85
C ASP A 138 5.55 -18.00 2.61
N ALA A 139 5.67 -17.17 1.56
CA ALA A 139 6.86 -16.35 1.27
C ALA A 139 7.11 -15.24 2.32
N LEU A 140 6.05 -14.71 2.93
CA LEU A 140 6.13 -13.71 4.00
C LEU A 140 6.18 -14.30 5.42
N SER A 141 6.03 -15.62 5.60
CA SER A 141 5.92 -16.28 6.91
C SER A 141 7.17 -16.14 7.80
N ALA A 142 8.37 -16.28 7.22
CA ALA A 142 9.64 -16.16 7.93
C ALA A 142 10.10 -14.70 8.04
N PRO A 143 10.79 -14.31 9.14
CA PRO A 143 11.33 -12.96 9.30
C PRO A 143 12.43 -12.65 8.28
N PHE A 144 12.51 -11.37 7.89
CA PHE A 144 13.65 -10.84 7.15
C PHE A 144 14.87 -10.72 8.06
N VAL A 145 16.06 -10.58 7.47
CA VAL A 145 17.32 -10.53 8.22
C VAL A 145 17.31 -9.36 9.22
N VAL A 146 17.92 -9.55 10.38
CA VAL A 146 17.89 -8.63 11.55
C VAL A 146 16.48 -8.13 11.95
N TYR A 147 15.41 -8.84 11.58
CA TYR A 147 14.01 -8.40 11.75
C TYR A 147 13.70 -7.07 11.03
N ALA A 148 14.33 -6.85 9.87
CA ALA A 148 14.02 -5.73 8.99
C ALA A 148 12.51 -5.67 8.70
N MET A 149 11.91 -4.49 8.88
CA MET A 149 10.49 -4.22 8.58
C MET A 149 9.49 -5.20 9.25
N GLU A 150 9.84 -5.82 10.37
CA GLU A 150 9.10 -6.93 10.98
C GLU A 150 7.63 -6.62 11.36
N ASN A 151 7.29 -5.35 11.60
CA ASN A 151 5.89 -4.95 11.83
C ASN A 151 5.10 -4.91 10.51
N GLN A 152 5.68 -4.32 9.47
CA GLN A 152 5.10 -4.28 8.12
C GLN A 152 4.98 -5.68 7.53
N ARG A 153 6.02 -6.53 7.68
CA ARG A 153 6.01 -7.93 7.23
C ARG A 153 4.89 -8.72 7.90
N ARG A 154 4.79 -8.69 9.24
CA ARG A 154 3.74 -9.44 9.96
C ARG A 154 2.33 -8.97 9.61
N GLN A 155 2.13 -7.66 9.47
CA GLN A 155 0.84 -7.11 9.05
C GLN A 155 0.48 -7.56 7.62
N ALA A 156 1.37 -7.40 6.66
CA ALA A 156 1.16 -7.83 5.27
C ALA A 156 0.95 -9.36 5.17
N ALA A 157 1.72 -10.16 5.91
CA ALA A 157 1.57 -11.61 5.94
C ALA A 157 0.18 -12.03 6.44
N LEU A 158 -0.33 -11.37 7.48
CA LEU A 158 -1.69 -11.58 7.99
C LEU A 158 -2.76 -11.11 6.99
N ASP A 159 -2.63 -9.92 6.43
CA ASP A 159 -3.60 -9.35 5.48
C ASP A 159 -3.69 -10.14 4.15
N VAL A 160 -2.60 -10.81 3.78
CA VAL A 160 -2.52 -11.78 2.68
C VAL A 160 -3.11 -13.13 3.11
N ALA A 161 -2.73 -13.69 4.26
CA ALA A 161 -3.23 -14.99 4.73
C ALA A 161 -4.76 -15.00 4.95
N LEU A 162 -5.33 -13.86 5.39
CA LEU A 162 -6.78 -13.65 5.54
C LEU A 162 -7.57 -13.68 4.22
N ARG A 163 -6.90 -13.75 3.06
CA ARG A 163 -7.51 -13.95 1.73
C ARG A 163 -7.62 -15.42 1.34
N VAL A 164 -6.93 -16.31 2.05
CA VAL A 164 -6.97 -17.76 1.83
C VAL A 164 -8.19 -18.34 2.54
N ASP A 165 -8.14 -18.42 3.87
CA ASP A 165 -9.20 -18.88 4.76
C ASP A 165 -8.90 -18.42 6.22
N ARG A 166 -9.72 -18.77 7.22
CA ARG A 166 -9.55 -18.31 8.61
C ARG A 166 -8.62 -19.21 9.42
N GLU A 167 -8.58 -20.48 9.06
CA GLU A 167 -7.82 -21.55 9.68
C GLU A 167 -6.32 -21.39 9.37
N TYR A 168 -5.98 -21.11 8.10
CA TYR A 168 -4.64 -20.78 7.62
C TYR A 168 -4.16 -19.41 8.11
N ALA A 169 -5.06 -18.44 8.31
CA ALA A 169 -4.70 -17.13 8.85
C ALA A 169 -4.40 -17.13 10.37
N GLY A 170 -4.92 -18.09 11.13
CA GLY A 170 -4.75 -18.16 12.59
C GLY A 170 -3.30 -18.11 13.09
N PRO A 171 -2.37 -18.94 12.55
CA PRO A 171 -0.95 -18.87 12.91
C PRO A 171 -0.30 -17.50 12.67
N PHE A 172 -0.76 -16.72 11.68
CA PHE A 172 -0.28 -15.36 11.43
C PHE A 172 -0.81 -14.34 12.45
N VAL A 173 -2.00 -14.60 13.03
CA VAL A 173 -2.56 -13.82 14.14
C VAL A 173 -1.80 -14.10 15.45
N GLU A 174 -1.42 -15.35 15.71
CA GLU A 174 -0.71 -15.75 16.93
C GLU A 174 0.64 -15.05 17.13
N VAL A 175 1.32 -14.64 16.05
CA VAL A 175 2.61 -13.90 16.08
C VAL A 175 2.50 -12.51 16.76
N PHE A 176 1.29 -12.04 17.05
CA PHE A 176 1.02 -10.80 17.77
C PHE A 176 0.70 -10.99 19.25
N GLU A 177 0.45 -12.22 19.73
CA GLU A 177 0.22 -12.48 21.16
C GLU A 177 1.54 -12.40 21.96
N PRO A 178 1.53 -11.93 23.22
CA PRO A 178 0.39 -11.39 23.99
C PRO A 178 0.15 -9.89 23.75
N HIS A 179 0.86 -9.26 22.81
CA HIS A 179 0.90 -7.80 22.60
C HIS A 179 0.05 -7.37 21.40
N VAL A 180 -1.20 -7.84 21.38
CA VAL A 180 -2.12 -7.69 20.25
C VAL A 180 -2.48 -6.22 19.93
N PRO A 181 -2.47 -5.81 18.64
CA PRO A 181 -2.96 -4.50 18.20
C PRO A 181 -4.40 -4.21 18.62
N TRP A 182 -4.60 -3.17 19.44
CA TRP A 182 -5.91 -2.78 19.95
C TRP A 182 -6.72 -1.93 18.93
N ASN A 183 -7.07 -2.53 17.80
CA ASN A 183 -7.91 -1.91 16.78
C ASN A 183 -9.03 -2.86 16.30
N HIS A 184 -10.10 -2.31 15.74
CA HIS A 184 -11.29 -3.08 15.36
C HIS A 184 -10.98 -4.21 14.36
N ALA A 185 -10.20 -3.94 13.32
CA ALA A 185 -9.92 -4.91 12.26
C ALA A 185 -9.12 -6.10 12.79
N PHE A 186 -8.05 -5.84 13.55
CA PHE A 186 -7.25 -6.91 14.15
C PHE A 186 -8.04 -7.72 15.18
N LEU A 187 -8.76 -7.04 16.09
CA LEU A 187 -9.56 -7.72 17.13
C LEU A 187 -10.68 -8.57 16.53
N TRP A 188 -11.29 -8.13 15.42
CA TRP A 188 -12.27 -8.91 14.66
C TRP A 188 -11.61 -10.11 13.98
N ASN A 189 -10.55 -9.90 13.20
CA ASN A 189 -9.89 -10.98 12.45
C ASN A 189 -9.35 -12.06 13.39
N ARG A 190 -8.79 -11.69 14.55
CA ARG A 190 -8.38 -12.65 15.59
C ARG A 190 -9.56 -13.41 16.19
N TYR A 191 -10.69 -12.75 16.45
CA TYR A 191 -11.90 -13.42 16.91
C TYR A 191 -12.38 -14.48 15.91
N ASP A 192 -12.45 -14.12 14.62
CA ASP A 192 -12.84 -15.06 13.55
C ASP A 192 -11.88 -16.26 13.45
N CYS A 193 -10.56 -16.02 13.40
CA CYS A 193 -9.57 -17.10 13.22
C CYS A 193 -9.53 -18.04 14.43
N TYR A 194 -9.57 -17.50 15.66
CA TYR A 194 -9.63 -18.32 16.87
C TYR A 194 -10.95 -19.07 17.02
N MET A 195 -12.05 -18.58 16.43
CA MET A 195 -13.33 -19.29 16.37
C MET A 195 -13.26 -20.49 15.43
N ALA A 196 -12.67 -20.32 14.24
CA ALA A 196 -12.53 -21.37 13.24
C ALA A 196 -11.63 -22.53 13.70
N LEU A 197 -10.58 -22.21 14.47
CA LEU A 197 -9.59 -23.18 14.97
C LEU A 197 -9.93 -23.83 16.32
N ASP A 198 -11.07 -23.51 16.96
CA ASP A 198 -11.37 -23.83 18.37
C ASP A 198 -10.19 -23.47 19.32
N HIS A 199 -9.52 -22.35 19.03
CA HIS A 199 -8.25 -22.00 19.63
C HIS A 199 -8.42 -21.61 21.12
N PRO A 200 -7.56 -22.05 22.06
CA PRO A 200 -7.72 -21.78 23.50
C PRO A 200 -7.88 -20.31 23.90
N LEU A 201 -7.41 -19.37 23.08
CA LEU A 201 -7.59 -17.93 23.31
C LEU A 201 -8.89 -17.34 22.72
N TYR A 202 -9.75 -18.12 22.06
CA TYR A 202 -11.04 -17.66 21.51
C TYR A 202 -11.88 -16.91 22.56
N ALA A 203 -12.00 -17.48 23.75
CA ALA A 203 -12.76 -16.87 24.85
C ALA A 203 -12.16 -15.54 25.33
N LEU A 204 -10.84 -15.33 25.19
CA LEU A 204 -10.16 -14.07 25.49
C LEU A 204 -10.37 -13.04 24.37
N ALA A 205 -10.12 -13.44 23.11
CA ALA A 205 -10.31 -12.57 21.94
C ALA A 205 -11.76 -12.05 21.86
N LYS A 206 -12.75 -12.91 22.12
CA LYS A 206 -14.18 -12.54 22.20
C LYS A 206 -14.45 -11.46 23.26
N ARG A 207 -13.88 -11.58 24.46
CA ARG A 207 -14.02 -10.55 25.51
C ARG A 207 -13.40 -9.23 25.09
N GLN A 208 -12.18 -9.27 24.53
CA GLN A 208 -11.45 -8.08 24.11
C GLN A 208 -12.11 -7.35 22.92
N LEU A 209 -12.71 -8.08 21.97
CA LEU A 209 -13.52 -7.47 20.90
C LEU A 209 -14.79 -6.79 21.46
N ILE A 210 -15.50 -7.44 22.39
CA ILE A 210 -16.67 -6.86 23.06
C ILE A 210 -16.29 -5.62 23.89
N GLU A 211 -15.12 -5.65 24.54
CA GLU A 211 -14.58 -4.52 25.30
C GLU A 211 -14.21 -3.33 24.40
N PHE A 212 -13.57 -3.58 23.25
CA PHE A 212 -13.31 -2.55 22.25
C PHE A 212 -14.62 -1.94 21.73
N LEU A 213 -15.61 -2.78 21.37
CA LEU A 213 -16.90 -2.31 20.85
C LEU A 213 -17.69 -1.49 21.87
N ARG A 214 -17.60 -1.82 23.17
CA ARG A 214 -18.24 -1.05 24.26
C ARG A 214 -17.66 0.35 24.43
N HIS A 215 -16.36 0.52 24.20
CA HIS A 215 -15.65 1.79 24.37
C HIS A 215 -15.42 2.55 23.06
N LYS A 216 -16.00 2.08 21.94
CA LYS A 216 -15.99 2.80 20.68
C LYS A 216 -16.73 4.14 20.87
N PRO A 217 -16.06 5.30 20.74
CA PRO A 217 -16.73 6.58 20.93
C PRO A 217 -17.82 6.76 19.87
N ALA A 218 -18.86 7.52 20.21
CA ALA A 218 -19.77 8.06 19.20
C ALA A 218 -18.96 8.86 18.16
N LYS A 219 -19.45 8.92 16.92
CA LYS A 219 -18.87 9.84 15.94
C LYS A 219 -18.95 11.25 16.52
N PHE A 220 -17.84 11.98 16.52
CA PHE A 220 -17.84 13.39 16.85
C PHE A 220 -18.44 14.14 15.65
N GLU A 221 -19.74 14.39 15.72
CA GLU A 221 -20.44 15.22 14.74
C GLU A 221 -20.07 16.69 15.02
N ILE A 222 -19.28 17.27 14.10
CA ILE A 222 -18.99 18.71 14.10
C ILE A 222 -20.31 19.41 13.71
N PRO A 223 -20.89 20.29 14.56
CA PRO A 223 -22.06 21.06 14.18
C PRO A 223 -21.74 21.91 12.94
N ALA A 224 -22.65 21.99 11.96
CA ALA A 224 -22.42 22.73 10.72
C ALA A 224 -22.03 24.20 10.97
N GLU A 225 -22.64 24.81 11.99
CA GLU A 225 -22.35 26.16 12.52
C GLU A 225 -20.87 26.37 12.89
N ALA A 226 -20.14 25.32 13.29
CA ALA A 226 -18.72 25.37 13.63
C ALA A 226 -17.80 25.28 12.40
N ALA A 227 -18.30 24.84 11.24
CA ALA A 227 -17.52 24.77 10.00
C ALA A 227 -17.40 26.15 9.32
N GLU A 228 -18.46 26.97 9.40
CA GLU A 228 -18.50 28.30 8.77
C GLU A 228 -17.50 29.29 9.40
N GLY A 229 -17.19 29.13 10.69
CA GLY A 229 -16.31 30.04 11.44
C GLY A 229 -14.82 30.00 11.06
N VAL A 230 -14.36 29.01 10.28
CA VAL A 230 -12.92 28.81 9.99
C VAL A 230 -12.47 29.45 8.66
N GLY A 231 -13.41 29.87 7.80
CA GLY A 231 -13.10 30.40 6.46
C GLY A 231 -12.68 31.87 6.38
N ALA A 232 -12.74 32.63 7.48
CA ALA A 232 -12.71 34.10 7.42
C ALA A 232 -11.33 34.75 7.24
N GLU A 233 -10.24 34.13 7.71
CA GLU A 233 -8.91 34.77 7.79
C GLU A 233 -7.86 34.22 6.80
N ARG A 234 -8.22 34.08 5.52
CA ARG A 234 -7.22 34.02 4.41
C ARG A 234 -7.78 34.29 3.01
N SER A 235 -8.63 35.31 2.84
CA SER A 235 -8.99 35.82 1.51
C SER A 235 -8.13 37.03 1.15
N GLY A 236 -7.08 36.77 0.37
CA GLY A 236 -6.12 37.77 -0.11
C GLY A 236 -5.86 37.61 -1.61
N ASP A 237 -6.81 38.09 -2.41
CA ASP A 237 -6.73 38.38 -3.86
C ASP A 237 -6.37 37.22 -4.83
N ALA A 238 -7.39 36.66 -5.47
CA ALA A 238 -7.39 36.30 -6.90
C ALA A 238 -8.84 36.08 -7.39
N THR A 239 -9.15 36.45 -8.64
CA THR A 239 -10.52 36.52 -9.16
C THR A 239 -10.92 35.35 -10.08
N SER A 240 -12.24 35.07 -10.06
CA SER A 240 -13.05 34.53 -11.18
C SER A 240 -13.15 33.01 -11.37
N LYS A 241 -14.38 32.50 -11.14
CA LYS A 241 -15.26 31.68 -12.04
C LYS A 241 -14.62 30.58 -12.92
N ASP A 242 -15.24 29.41 -13.09
CA ASP A 242 -16.70 29.18 -13.22
C ASP A 242 -17.25 28.02 -12.35
N ALA A 243 -18.58 27.89 -12.35
CA ALA A 243 -19.29 26.82 -11.66
C ALA A 243 -20.24 26.07 -12.61
N THR A 244 -20.48 24.79 -12.35
CA THR A 244 -21.69 24.07 -12.76
C THR A 244 -22.01 22.98 -11.73
N THR A 245 -23.26 22.95 -11.31
CA THR A 245 -23.77 22.13 -10.21
C THR A 245 -24.16 20.72 -10.67
N ALA A 246 -24.01 19.73 -9.79
CA ALA A 246 -24.82 18.51 -9.81
C ALA A 246 -25.16 18.13 -8.36
N GLU A 247 -26.44 18.19 -7.99
CA GLU A 247 -26.95 17.76 -6.68
C GLU A 247 -27.53 16.34 -6.77
N ASP A 248 -27.32 15.55 -5.72
CA ASP A 248 -28.03 14.30 -5.46
C ASP A 248 -29.32 14.58 -4.67
N PRO A 249 -30.51 14.11 -5.11
CA PRO A 249 -31.70 14.04 -4.27
C PRO A 249 -32.15 12.58 -4.09
N SER A 250 -32.08 12.06 -2.85
CA SER A 250 -32.57 10.72 -2.50
C SER A 250 -33.89 10.76 -1.74
N THR A 251 -34.84 9.89 -2.10
CA THR A 251 -36.19 9.68 -1.50
C THR A 251 -37.16 10.87 -1.63
N SER A 252 -38.48 10.72 -1.81
CA SER A 252 -39.40 9.61 -1.48
C SER A 252 -40.73 9.74 -2.28
N GLY A 253 -41.53 8.66 -2.43
CA GLY A 253 -42.96 8.81 -2.78
C GLY A 253 -43.69 7.67 -3.54
N ALA A 254 -44.51 6.89 -2.80
CA ALA A 254 -45.79 6.28 -3.21
C ALA A 254 -45.96 5.51 -4.56
N GLY A 255 -45.81 4.18 -4.50
CA GLY A 255 -46.92 3.21 -4.54
C GLY A 255 -47.88 3.10 -5.76
N VAL A 256 -47.96 1.89 -6.35
CA VAL A 256 -49.08 1.37 -7.15
C VAL A 256 -49.25 -0.13 -6.84
N GLU A 257 -50.49 -0.65 -6.81
CA GLU A 257 -50.80 -2.08 -6.68
C GLU A 257 -50.59 -2.85 -8.01
N PRO A 258 -50.61 -4.19 -7.98
CA PRO A 258 -51.37 -4.88 -9.03
C PRO A 258 -52.36 -5.94 -8.51
N THR A 259 -53.46 -6.01 -9.25
CA THR A 259 -54.63 -6.90 -9.16
C THR A 259 -54.32 -8.40 -9.08
N GLN A 260 -55.25 -9.17 -8.50
CA GLN A 260 -55.30 -10.63 -8.58
C GLN A 260 -55.98 -11.12 -9.88
N GLU A 261 -55.45 -12.20 -10.46
CA GLU A 261 -56.20 -13.36 -10.98
C GLU A 261 -55.43 -14.64 -10.60
#